data_AF-A0A377BGN0-F1
#
_entry.id   AF-A0A377BGN0-F1
#
_cell.length_a   1.000
_cell.length_b   1.000
_cell.length_c   1.000
_cell.angle_alpha   90.00
_cell.angle_beta   90.00
_cell.angle_gamma   90.00
#
_symmetry.space_group_name_H-M   'P 1'
#
loop_
_entity.id
_entity.type
_entity.pdbx_description
1 polymer ?
#
loop_
_entity_poly.entity_id
_entity_poly.type
_entity_poly.pdbx_seq_one_letter_code
_entity_poly.pdbx_strand_id
1 'polypeptide(L)'
;MAWLENAQFDTGTFKRKKPRVLDEVTGEMITLDNPPIPGKQSHAKGSHIPLVQPVEYSSASWRRALMSLEEHQKAWLLWNYSENVRWCYQVEITQWAWAEFREQLGAKKVAGKTMERLKKLIWLAAQDVKAELAGKVCISTRTWRLCAALNLTTGVITTPITGGPCAPSLSALMAILSSAL
;
A
#
# COMPACT_ATOMS: atom_id res chain seq x y z
N MET A 1 -18.68 -48.25 -16.53
CA MET A 1 -18.83 -48.13 -18.00
C MET A 1 -18.15 -46.83 -18.44
N ALA A 2 -16.86 -46.89 -18.77
CA ALA A 2 -15.98 -45.70 -18.93
C ALA A 2 -15.91 -45.13 -20.37
N TRP A 3 -16.93 -45.37 -21.20
CA TRP A 3 -16.86 -45.10 -22.65
C TRP A 3 -18.06 -44.32 -23.21
N LEU A 4 -18.93 -43.73 -22.37
CA LEU A 4 -20.14 -43.04 -22.85
C LEU A 4 -20.06 -41.50 -22.84
N GLU A 5 -19.03 -40.88 -22.26
CA GLU A 5 -18.98 -39.42 -22.07
C GLU A 5 -18.31 -38.64 -23.22
N ASN A 6 -17.67 -39.34 -24.16
CA ASN A 6 -17.06 -38.73 -25.34
C ASN A 6 -17.79 -39.19 -26.59
N ALA A 7 -19.06 -38.80 -26.76
CA ALA A 7 -19.59 -38.70 -28.11
C ALA A 7 -18.71 -37.69 -28.85
N GLN A 8 -17.84 -38.20 -29.72
CA GLN A 8 -17.02 -37.36 -30.58
C GLN A 8 -17.97 -36.41 -31.30
N PHE A 9 -17.77 -35.12 -31.12
CA PHE A 9 -18.61 -34.09 -31.71
C PHE A 9 -18.45 -34.21 -33.23
N ASP A 10 -19.40 -34.85 -33.90
CA ASP A 10 -19.35 -35.06 -35.34
C ASP A 10 -19.40 -33.69 -36.03
N THR A 11 -18.26 -33.23 -36.53
CA THR A 11 -18.11 -32.04 -37.38
C THR A 11 -18.55 -32.34 -38.82
N GLY A 12 -19.66 -33.07 -38.97
CA GLY A 12 -20.31 -33.28 -40.25
C GLY A 12 -20.66 -31.93 -40.86
N THR A 13 -20.00 -31.57 -41.96
CA THR A 13 -20.18 -30.30 -42.67
C THR A 13 -21.44 -30.38 -43.55
N PHE A 14 -22.60 -30.57 -42.94
CA PHE A 14 -23.87 -30.49 -43.64
C PHE A 14 -24.38 -29.05 -43.57
N LYS A 15 -24.68 -28.46 -44.74
CA LYS A 15 -25.29 -27.12 -44.80
C LYS A 15 -26.64 -27.16 -44.09
N ARG A 16 -26.85 -26.26 -43.12
CA ARG A 16 -28.13 -26.16 -42.40
C ARG A 16 -29.24 -25.78 -43.37
N LYS A 17 -30.41 -26.41 -43.24
CA LYS A 17 -31.61 -25.98 -43.96
C LYS A 17 -31.97 -24.56 -43.53
N LYS A 18 -32.25 -23.67 -44.49
CA LYS A 18 -32.73 -22.31 -44.21
C LYS A 18 -34.24 -22.36 -43.91
N PRO A 19 -34.72 -21.73 -42.83
CA PRO A 19 -36.15 -21.67 -42.57
C PRO A 19 -36.86 -20.85 -43.67
N ARG A 20 -38.01 -21.35 -44.11
CA ARG A 20 -38.90 -20.63 -45.02
C ARG A 20 -40.14 -20.26 -44.24
N VAL A 21 -40.44 -18.97 -44.17
CA VAL A 21 -41.60 -18.43 -43.46
C VAL A 21 -42.47 -17.73 -44.49
N LEU A 22 -43.78 -17.95 -44.40
CA LEU A 22 -44.76 -17.26 -45.24
C LEU A 22 -45.01 -15.88 -44.64
N ASP A 23 -44.84 -14.83 -45.44
CA ASP A 23 -45.12 -13.46 -45.00
C ASP A 23 -46.62 -13.18 -45.09
N GLU A 24 -47.27 -12.92 -43.95
CA GLU A 24 -48.73 -12.79 -43.85
C GLU A 24 -49.30 -11.62 -44.66
N VAL A 25 -48.47 -10.61 -44.95
CA VAL A 25 -48.88 -9.38 -45.66
C VAL A 25 -48.67 -9.50 -47.17
N THR A 26 -47.62 -10.19 -47.59
CA THR A 26 -47.20 -10.27 -49.01
C THR A 26 -47.62 -11.58 -49.68
N GLY A 27 -47.90 -12.63 -48.89
CA GLY A 27 -48.27 -13.97 -49.39
C GLY A 27 -47.10 -14.75 -50.01
N GLU A 28 -45.89 -14.19 -50.00
CA GLU A 28 -44.69 -14.79 -50.57
C GLU A 28 -43.92 -15.61 -49.54
N MET A 29 -43.25 -16.67 -50.01
CA MET A 29 -42.43 -17.56 -49.19
C MET A 29 -41.00 -17.04 -49.08
N ILE A 30 -40.68 -16.34 -48.00
CA ILE A 30 -39.37 -15.71 -47.78
C ILE A 30 -38.42 -16.71 -47.11
N THR A 31 -37.20 -16.84 -47.63
CA THR A 31 -36.12 -17.59 -46.97
C THR A 31 -35.39 -16.69 -45.99
N LEU A 32 -35.47 -16.99 -44.69
CA LEU A 32 -34.71 -16.27 -43.67
C LEU A 32 -33.30 -16.87 -43.53
N ASP A 33 -32.32 -16.02 -43.23
CA ASP A 33 -30.99 -16.49 -42.87
C ASP A 33 -30.99 -17.12 -41.48
N ASN A 34 -30.13 -18.12 -41.29
CA ASN A 34 -30.06 -18.82 -40.01
C ASN A 34 -29.43 -17.90 -38.96
N PRO A 35 -30.03 -17.79 -37.76
CA PRO A 35 -29.46 -16.99 -36.68
C PRO A 35 -28.08 -17.55 -36.24
N PRO A 36 -27.20 -16.70 -35.70
CA PRO A 36 -25.88 -17.12 -35.24
C PRO A 36 -26.01 -18.18 -34.15
N ILE A 37 -25.20 -19.24 -34.25
CA ILE A 37 -25.20 -20.33 -33.28
C ILE A 37 -24.34 -19.92 -32.08
N PRO A 38 -24.86 -19.97 -30.84
CA PRO A 38 -24.03 -19.81 -29.67
C PRO A 38 -23.10 -21.03 -29.55
N GLY A 39 -21.82 -20.84 -29.83
CA GLY A 39 -20.80 -21.88 -29.67
C GLY A 39 -20.46 -22.07 -28.19
N LYS A 40 -20.56 -23.30 -27.68
CA LYS A 40 -20.07 -23.65 -26.35
C LYS A 40 -18.59 -24.03 -26.46
N GLN A 41 -17.72 -23.26 -25.82
CA GLN A 41 -16.29 -23.57 -25.77
C GLN A 41 -16.09 -24.91 -25.03
N SER A 42 -15.56 -25.91 -25.73
CA SER A 42 -15.28 -27.25 -25.17
C SER A 42 -13.99 -27.29 -24.36
N HIS A 43 -13.05 -26.40 -24.65
CA HIS A 43 -11.87 -26.20 -23.82
C HIS A 43 -12.24 -25.39 -22.57
N ALA A 44 -12.07 -25.98 -21.39
CA ALA A 44 -12.19 -25.24 -20.14
C ALA A 44 -11.24 -24.04 -20.19
N LYS A 45 -11.77 -22.82 -20.13
CA LYS A 45 -10.94 -21.62 -20.05
C LYS A 45 -10.23 -21.68 -18.70
N GLY A 46 -8.96 -22.06 -18.69
CA GLY A 46 -8.16 -22.12 -17.48
C GLY A 46 -8.26 -20.78 -16.76
N SER A 47 -8.54 -20.82 -15.46
CA SER A 47 -8.43 -19.60 -14.65
C SER A 47 -6.99 -19.11 -14.73
N HIS A 48 -6.81 -17.80 -14.68
CA HIS A 48 -5.48 -17.20 -14.63
C HIS A 48 -4.70 -17.82 -13.46
N ILE A 49 -3.55 -18.44 -13.75
CA ILE A 49 -2.64 -18.99 -12.72
C ILE A 49 -2.05 -17.79 -11.96
N PRO A 50 -2.37 -17.60 -10.68
CA PRO A 50 -1.84 -16.46 -9.93
C PRO A 50 -0.32 -16.57 -9.81
N LEU A 51 0.38 -15.45 -9.92
CA LEU A 51 1.85 -15.39 -9.78
C LEU A 51 2.33 -15.87 -8.40
N VAL A 52 1.50 -15.72 -7.38
CA VAL A 52 1.73 -16.20 -6.02
C VAL A 52 0.46 -16.86 -5.53
N GLN A 53 0.53 -18.13 -5.13
CA GLN A 53 -0.64 -18.79 -4.58
C GLN A 53 -0.96 -18.24 -3.18
N PRO A 54 -2.24 -18.16 -2.76
CA PRO A 54 -2.60 -17.72 -1.42
C PRO A 54 -1.93 -18.53 -0.31
N VAL A 55 -1.71 -19.83 -0.54
CA VAL A 55 -1.02 -20.74 0.38
C VAL A 55 0.46 -20.37 0.51
N GLU A 56 1.16 -20.14 -0.60
CA GLU A 56 2.56 -19.70 -0.63
C GLU A 56 2.71 -18.33 0.02
N TYR A 57 1.78 -17.42 -0.28
CA TYR A 57 1.72 -16.12 0.36
C TYR A 57 1.54 -16.27 1.88
N SER A 58 0.60 -17.10 2.34
CA SER A 58 0.28 -17.26 3.76
C SER A 58 1.39 -17.95 4.58
N SER A 59 2.09 -18.93 3.98
CA SER A 59 3.12 -19.74 4.63
C SER A 59 4.52 -19.13 4.58
N ALA A 60 4.68 -17.99 3.91
CA ALA A 60 5.95 -17.33 3.75
C ALA A 60 6.64 -17.05 5.11
N SER A 61 7.94 -17.35 5.19
CA SER A 61 8.74 -17.20 6.42
C SER A 61 8.76 -15.77 6.96
N TRP A 62 8.82 -14.76 6.08
CA TRP A 62 8.80 -13.35 6.45
C TRP A 62 7.50 -12.94 7.14
N ARG A 63 6.37 -13.60 6.84
CA ARG A 63 5.10 -13.32 7.50
C ARG A 63 5.09 -13.74 8.95
N ARG A 64 5.64 -14.93 9.22
CA ARG A 64 5.80 -15.43 10.59
C ARG A 64 6.75 -14.53 11.37
N ALA A 65 7.84 -14.09 10.75
CA ALA A 65 8.76 -13.12 11.34
C ALA A 65 8.11 -11.76 11.62
N LEU A 66 7.30 -11.24 10.69
CA LEU A 66 6.57 -9.98 10.87
C LEU A 66 5.54 -10.06 12.00
N MET A 67 4.89 -11.22 12.16
CA MET A 67 3.91 -11.43 13.24
C MET A 67 4.55 -11.73 14.60
N SER A 68 5.84 -12.12 14.64
CA SER A 68 6.58 -12.26 15.89
C SER A 68 7.16 -10.94 16.42
N LEU A 69 7.12 -9.88 15.62
CA LEU A 69 7.71 -8.59 15.96
C LEU A 69 6.76 -7.76 16.85
N GLU A 70 7.30 -6.81 17.61
CA GLU A 70 6.49 -5.91 18.42
C GLU A 70 5.58 -5.04 17.54
N GLU A 71 4.39 -4.68 18.04
CA GLU A 71 3.35 -4.02 17.24
C GLU A 71 3.83 -2.68 16.65
N HIS A 72 4.68 -1.93 17.36
CA HIS A 72 5.22 -0.67 16.87
C HIS A 72 6.19 -0.87 15.69
N GLN A 73 7.09 -1.86 15.77
CA GLN A 73 8.05 -2.18 14.71
C GLN A 73 7.34 -2.78 13.48
N LYS A 74 6.36 -3.65 13.72
CA LYS A 74 5.49 -4.21 12.67
C LYS A 74 4.69 -3.12 11.97
N ALA A 75 4.11 -2.18 12.72
CA ALA A 75 3.40 -1.02 12.17
C ALA A 75 4.34 -0.16 11.32
N TRP A 76 5.58 0.05 11.75
CA TRP A 76 6.61 0.77 10.98
C TRP A 76 6.93 0.06 9.66
N LEU A 77 7.17 -1.26 9.69
CA LEU A 77 7.49 -2.04 8.50
C LEU A 77 6.33 -2.01 7.49
N LEU A 78 5.10 -2.22 7.98
CA LEU A 78 3.90 -2.18 7.14
C LEU A 78 3.69 -0.79 6.54
N TRP A 79 3.88 0.27 7.33
CA TRP A 79 3.69 1.64 6.84
C TRP A 79 4.73 2.07 5.78
N ASN A 80 5.97 1.59 5.89
CA ASN A 80 7.04 1.90 4.93
C ASN A 80 6.95 1.04 3.66
N TYR A 81 6.82 -0.28 3.80
CA TYR A 81 7.01 -1.21 2.68
C TYR A 81 5.71 -1.70 2.04
N SER A 82 4.60 -1.74 2.78
CA SER A 82 3.33 -2.23 2.22
C SER A 82 2.44 -1.11 1.68
N GLU A 83 2.92 0.14 1.69
CA GLU A 83 2.20 1.36 1.32
C GLU A 83 0.82 1.51 2.01
N ASN A 84 0.56 0.74 3.07
CA ASN A 84 -0.69 0.78 3.81
C ASN A 84 -0.73 2.04 4.69
N VAL A 85 -1.44 3.07 4.22
CA VAL A 85 -1.62 4.36 4.91
C VAL A 85 -2.72 4.30 5.99
N ARG A 86 -2.96 3.13 6.57
CA ARG A 86 -3.96 2.99 7.64
C ARG A 86 -3.61 3.88 8.82
N TRP A 87 -4.61 4.59 9.34
CA TRP A 87 -4.46 5.48 10.48
C TRP A 87 -3.95 4.75 11.74
N CYS A 88 -4.36 3.50 11.96
CA CYS A 88 -3.94 2.70 13.13
C CYS A 88 -2.42 2.61 13.28
N TYR A 89 -1.69 2.34 12.19
CA TYR A 89 -0.24 2.23 12.23
C TYR A 89 0.43 3.56 12.58
N GLN A 90 -0.13 4.68 12.11
CA GLN A 90 0.39 6.02 12.40
C GLN A 90 0.22 6.36 13.89
N VAL A 91 -0.90 5.96 14.49
CA VAL A 91 -1.16 6.15 15.92
C VAL A 91 -0.18 5.34 16.76
N GLU A 92 0.03 4.06 16.46
CA GLU A 92 0.98 3.20 17.18
C GLU A 92 2.42 3.76 17.13
N ILE A 93 2.89 4.13 15.93
CA ILE A 93 4.22 4.70 15.73
C ILE A 93 4.40 6.00 16.52
N THR A 94 3.41 6.90 16.47
CA THR A 94 3.50 8.20 17.15
C THR A 94 3.36 8.08 18.67
N GLN A 95 2.58 7.12 19.16
CA GLN A 95 2.47 6.83 20.60
C GLN A 95 3.78 6.28 21.14
N TRP A 96 4.38 5.31 20.46
CA TRP A 96 5.66 4.73 20.84
C TRP A 96 6.78 5.79 20.80
N ALA A 97 6.91 6.52 19.69
CA ALA A 97 7.93 7.55 19.55
C ALA A 97 7.78 8.67 20.59
N TRP A 98 6.55 9.00 20.99
CA TRP A 98 6.31 9.95 22.07
C TRP A 98 6.68 9.39 23.45
N ALA A 99 6.47 8.11 23.70
CA ALA A 99 6.85 7.46 24.96
C ALA A 99 8.36 7.48 25.14
N GLU A 100 9.13 7.02 24.14
CA GLU A 100 10.59 7.08 24.12
C GLU A 100 11.12 8.51 24.30
N PHE A 101 10.54 9.47 23.57
CA PHE A 101 10.93 10.86 23.71
C PHE A 101 10.66 11.42 25.11
N ARG A 102 9.59 10.98 25.78
CA ARG A 102 9.33 11.37 27.18
C ARG A 102 10.33 10.78 28.15
N GLU A 103 10.76 9.54 27.95
CA GLU A 103 11.82 8.94 28.77
C GLU A 103 13.13 9.72 28.63
N GLN A 104 13.49 10.10 27.40
CA GLN A 104 14.70 10.89 27.14
C GLN A 104 14.64 12.32 27.68
N LEU A 105 13.46 12.93 27.77
CA LEU A 105 13.29 14.25 28.38
C LEU A 105 13.49 14.25 29.91
N GLY A 106 13.31 13.09 30.56
CA GLY A 106 13.50 12.93 32.00
C GLY A 106 12.69 13.94 32.83
N ALA A 107 13.31 14.52 33.86
CA ALA A 107 12.66 15.47 34.79
C ALA A 107 12.54 16.92 34.28
N LYS A 108 12.87 17.20 33.00
CA LYS A 108 12.86 18.56 32.47
C LYS A 108 11.43 19.05 32.26
N LYS A 109 11.05 20.12 32.96
CA LYS A 109 9.74 20.75 32.80
C LYS A 109 9.71 21.56 31.50
N VAL A 110 8.83 21.19 30.59
CA VAL A 110 8.62 21.86 29.30
C VAL A 110 7.21 22.49 29.29
N ALA A 111 7.10 23.70 28.76
CA ALA A 111 5.80 24.38 28.61
C ALA A 111 4.85 23.58 27.69
N GLY A 112 3.56 23.54 28.01
CA GLY A 112 2.57 22.74 27.28
C GLY A 112 2.51 23.04 25.78
N LYS A 113 2.60 24.32 25.40
CA LYS A 113 2.65 24.76 23.99
C LYS A 113 3.84 24.18 23.22
N THR A 114 4.97 23.99 23.89
CA THR A 114 6.16 23.38 23.30
C THR A 114 5.99 21.87 23.15
N MET A 115 5.31 21.19 24.10
CA MET A 115 5.01 19.76 23.97
C MET A 115 4.14 19.45 22.75
N GLU A 116 3.11 20.25 22.48
CA GLU A 116 2.27 20.07 21.29
C GLU A 116 3.04 20.25 19.98
N ARG A 117 3.98 21.21 19.96
CA ARG A 117 4.86 21.42 18.80
C ARG A 117 5.81 20.25 18.60
N LEU A 118 6.35 19.68 19.68
CA LEU A 118 7.23 18.51 19.62
C LEU A 118 6.52 17.27 19.06
N LYS A 119 5.27 17.02 19.46
CA LYS A 119 4.46 15.95 18.86
C LYS A 119 4.32 16.08 17.35
N LYS A 120 4.07 17.32 16.86
CA LYS A 120 3.99 17.60 15.42
C LYS A 120 5.35 17.39 14.73
N LEU A 121 6.45 17.77 15.37
CA LEU A 121 7.80 17.58 14.84
C LEU A 121 8.20 16.11 14.76
N ILE A 122 7.85 15.29 15.75
CA ILE A 122 8.11 13.83 15.73
C ILE A 122 7.39 13.18 14.55
N TRP A 123 6.14 13.56 14.32
CA TRP A 123 5.40 13.06 13.15
C TRP A 123 6.03 13.51 11.82
N LEU A 124 6.44 14.78 11.74
CA LEU A 124 7.12 15.30 10.55
C LEU A 124 8.44 14.54 10.27
N ALA A 125 9.22 14.26 11.31
CA ALA A 125 10.46 13.51 11.22
C ALA A 125 10.22 12.07 10.72
N ALA A 126 9.16 11.41 11.20
CA ALA A 126 8.78 10.08 10.71
C ALA A 126 8.45 10.09 9.21
N GLN A 127 7.80 11.14 8.71
CA GLN A 127 7.53 11.31 7.28
C GLN A 127 8.79 11.56 6.46
N ASP A 128 9.74 12.32 7.01
CA ASP A 128 11.03 12.58 6.37
C ASP A 128 11.83 11.28 6.21
N VAL A 129 11.93 10.44 7.26
CA VAL A 129 12.59 9.11 7.18
C VAL A 129 11.96 8.23 6.10
N LYS A 130 10.62 8.21 6.03
CA LYS A 130 9.91 7.45 5.00
C LYS A 130 10.22 7.95 3.58
N ALA A 131 10.33 9.27 3.41
CA ALA A 131 10.68 9.85 2.11
C ALA A 131 12.11 9.46 1.68
N GLU A 132 13.05 9.45 2.64
CA GLU A 132 14.43 9.01 2.42
C GLU A 132 14.50 7.53 2.03
N LEU A 133 13.79 6.66 2.75
CA LEU A 133 13.70 5.22 2.43
C LEU A 133 13.10 4.96 1.05
N ALA A 134 12.17 5.80 0.61
CA ALA A 134 11.56 5.70 -0.72
C ALA A 134 12.45 6.29 -1.85
N GLY A 135 13.68 6.73 -1.54
CA GLY A 135 14.58 7.37 -2.51
C GLY A 135 14.07 8.71 -3.03
N LYS A 136 13.09 9.32 -2.34
CA LYS A 136 12.54 10.63 -2.70
C LYS A 136 13.39 11.70 -2.01
N VAL A 137 13.76 12.75 -2.75
CA VAL A 137 14.53 13.87 -2.19
C VAL A 137 13.80 14.43 -0.96
N CYS A 138 14.52 14.47 0.15
CA CYS A 138 14.06 14.88 1.47
C CYS A 138 13.20 16.16 1.41
N ILE A 139 12.02 16.13 2.03
CA ILE A 139 11.13 17.31 2.16
C ILE A 139 11.82 18.44 2.96
N SER A 140 12.91 18.11 3.68
CA SER A 140 13.91 18.99 4.31
C SER A 140 14.11 20.34 3.60
N THR A 141 14.28 20.38 2.28
CA THR A 141 14.50 21.66 1.55
C THR A 141 13.31 22.64 1.62
N ARG A 142 12.10 22.18 1.96
CA ARG A 142 10.90 23.00 2.17
C ARG A 142 10.61 23.28 3.65
N THR A 143 10.91 22.34 4.55
CA THR A 143 10.62 22.47 5.99
C THR A 143 11.56 23.43 6.70
N TRP A 144 12.84 23.57 6.31
CA TRP A 144 13.69 24.65 6.85
C TRP A 144 13.16 26.05 6.49
N ARG A 145 12.59 26.22 5.28
CA ARG A 145 11.96 27.48 4.84
C ARG A 145 10.67 27.79 5.61
N LEU A 146 9.87 26.77 5.95
CA LEU A 146 8.65 26.92 6.76
C LEU A 146 8.93 27.05 8.27
N CYS A 147 9.95 26.37 8.80
CA CYS A 147 10.43 26.57 10.17
C CYS A 147 10.99 27.97 10.37
N ALA A 148 11.72 28.50 9.38
CA ALA A 148 12.16 29.90 9.36
C ALA A 148 10.98 30.88 9.24
N ALA A 149 9.94 30.56 8.47
CA ALA A 149 8.75 31.40 8.30
C ALA A 149 7.79 31.41 9.51
N LEU A 150 7.86 30.42 10.41
CA LEU A 150 6.97 30.30 11.58
C LEU A 150 7.52 30.98 12.86
N ASN A 151 8.59 31.79 12.78
CA ASN A 151 9.15 32.57 13.90
C ASN A 151 9.31 31.75 15.20
N LEU A 152 9.98 30.60 15.12
CA LEU A 152 10.38 29.80 16.29
C LEU A 152 11.75 30.18 16.86
N THR A 153 12.25 31.39 16.58
CA THR A 153 13.59 31.87 16.97
C THR A 153 13.64 32.79 18.20
N THR A 154 12.58 32.91 19.00
CA THR A 154 12.70 33.63 20.28
C THR A 154 13.05 32.69 21.42
N GLY A 155 14.36 32.57 21.65
CA GLY A 155 14.94 32.46 22.97
C GLY A 155 15.09 31.04 23.51
N VAL A 156 16.26 30.44 23.24
CA VAL A 156 17.21 29.88 24.22
C VAL A 156 18.27 29.14 23.41
N ILE A 157 19.52 29.58 23.56
CA ILE A 157 20.75 29.13 22.87
C ILE A 157 21.05 29.87 21.55
N THR A 158 21.41 31.15 21.70
CA THR A 158 22.32 31.82 20.78
C THR A 158 23.73 31.81 21.37
N THR A 159 24.58 30.90 20.91
CA THR A 159 26.02 31.18 20.79
C THR A 159 26.51 30.64 19.45
N PRO A 160 27.29 31.42 18.69
CA PRO A 160 27.78 31.02 17.39
C PRO A 160 29.01 30.12 17.58
N ILE A 161 28.98 28.91 17.02
CA ILE A 161 30.18 28.09 16.92
C ILE A 161 30.28 27.65 15.46
N THR A 162 31.30 28.19 14.82
CA THR A 162 31.77 27.83 13.49
C THR A 162 32.11 26.33 13.44
N GLY A 163 31.49 25.60 12.50
CA GLY A 163 31.90 24.24 12.10
C GLY A 163 31.20 23.09 12.84
N GLY A 164 30.51 22.24 12.07
CA GLY A 164 30.01 20.92 12.51
C GLY A 164 28.51 20.86 12.82
N PRO A 165 27.82 19.76 12.49
CA PRO A 165 26.37 19.66 12.55
C PRO A 165 25.89 19.54 14.00
N CYS A 166 25.64 20.67 14.65
CA CYS A 166 24.88 20.74 15.88
C CYS A 166 23.40 20.44 15.58
N ALA A 167 23.05 19.16 15.44
CA ALA A 167 21.67 18.69 15.44
C ALA A 167 21.44 17.61 16.51
N PRO A 168 21.76 17.82 17.80
CA PRO A 168 21.61 16.79 18.83
C PRO A 168 20.15 16.37 19.10
N SER A 169 19.14 17.06 18.53
CA SER A 169 17.73 16.67 18.66
C SER A 169 17.19 15.90 17.44
N LEU A 170 17.57 16.29 16.24
CA LEU A 170 17.16 15.60 15.00
C LEU A 170 17.99 14.34 14.79
N SER A 171 19.29 14.34 15.09
CA SER A 171 20.09 13.11 15.06
C SER A 171 19.62 12.10 16.09
N ALA A 172 19.19 12.55 17.28
CA ALA A 172 18.60 11.69 18.30
C ALA A 172 17.26 11.10 17.86
N LEU A 173 16.36 11.89 17.26
CA LEU A 173 15.09 11.38 16.72
C LEU A 173 15.29 10.42 15.53
N MET A 174 16.22 10.74 14.63
CA MET A 174 16.60 9.84 13.54
C MET A 174 17.25 8.56 14.08
N ALA A 175 18.05 8.65 15.15
CA ALA A 175 18.63 7.49 15.82
C ALA A 175 17.56 6.63 16.49
N ILE A 176 16.56 7.20 17.18
CA ILE A 176 15.43 6.47 17.79
C ILE A 176 14.62 5.75 16.71
N LEU A 177 14.31 6.43 15.60
CA LEU A 177 13.56 5.84 14.49
C LEU A 177 14.39 4.78 13.73
N SER A 178 15.71 4.93 13.70
CA SER A 178 16.62 3.94 13.10
C SER A 178 16.96 2.77 14.02
N SER A 179 16.81 2.91 15.34
CA SER A 179 16.96 1.83 16.34
C SER A 179 15.64 1.13 16.67
N ALA A 180 14.52 1.65 16.16
CA ALA A 180 13.22 0.98 16.12
C ALA A 180 13.09 -0.07 14.99
N LEU A 181 14.09 -0.15 14.10
CA LEU A 181 14.28 -1.24 13.12
C LEU A 181 15.13 -2.35 13.74
#